data_AF-A0A397ABM0-F1
#
_entry.id   AF-A0A397ABM0-F1
#
_cell.length_a   1.000
_cell.length_b   1.000
_cell.length_c   1.000
_cell.angle_alpha   90.00
_cell.angle_beta   90.00
_cell.angle_gamma   90.00
#
_symmetry.space_group_name_H-M   'P 1'
#
loop_
_entity.id
_entity.type
_entity.pdbx_description
1 polymer ?
#
loop_
_entity_poly.entity_id
_entity_poly.type
_entity_poly.pdbx_seq_one_letter_code
_entity_poly.pdbx_strand_id
1 'polypeptide(L)'
;MPPRVLIVPGNGCTPIEQCNWYAWLANELRERGCEVVLTSMPDPHRARESIWLPFIRDVMKCDRDTVVVGHSSGAEAAMRLAESTEFLGMLLVSACVTDLGDASERASGYYNRRWEYEKMKANVKWIVQFGAPGALNMAK
;
A
#
# COMPACT_ATOMS: atom_id res chain seq x y z
N MET A 1 15.35 -16.96 4.67
CA MET A 1 15.46 -16.29 3.36
C MET A 1 15.02 -14.84 3.55
N PRO A 2 15.57 -13.87 2.80
CA PRO A 2 15.08 -12.50 2.82
C PRO A 2 13.57 -12.49 2.48
N PRO A 3 12.76 -11.61 3.10
CA PRO A 3 11.32 -11.60 2.85
C PRO A 3 11.00 -11.16 1.42
N ARG A 4 9.87 -11.61 0.90
CA ARG A 4 9.30 -11.09 -0.34
C ARG A 4 8.70 -9.70 -0.08
N VAL A 5 8.91 -8.76 -0.99
CA VAL A 5 8.43 -7.37 -0.85
C VAL A 5 7.50 -7.01 -1.99
N LEU A 6 6.32 -6.51 -1.66
CA LEU A 6 5.39 -5.91 -2.61
C LEU A 6 5.48 -4.39 -2.49
N ILE A 7 5.70 -3.70 -3.60
CA ILE A 7 5.62 -2.23 -3.64
C ILE A 7 4.28 -1.84 -4.27
N VAL A 8 3.42 -1.21 -3.47
CA VAL A 8 2.07 -0.77 -3.89
C VAL A 8 2.07 0.77 -3.97
N PRO A 9 1.90 1.34 -5.17
CA PRO A 9 2.08 2.77 -5.38
C PRO A 9 0.85 3.57 -4.94
N GLY A 10 0.98 4.90 -4.95
CA GLY A 10 -0.18 5.79 -4.98
C GLY A 10 -0.96 5.66 -6.29
N ASN A 11 -2.20 6.17 -6.30
CA ASN A 11 -2.99 6.25 -7.53
C ASN A 11 -2.26 7.08 -8.62
N GLY A 12 -2.64 6.87 -9.88
CA GLY A 12 -2.08 7.54 -11.06
C GLY A 12 -0.65 7.13 -11.46
N CYS A 13 0.04 6.29 -10.67
CA CYS A 13 1.42 5.87 -10.94
C CYS A 13 1.48 4.76 -12.01
N THR A 14 1.42 5.12 -13.29
CA THR A 14 1.52 4.18 -14.42
C THR A 14 2.41 4.73 -15.55
N PRO A 15 3.46 3.99 -15.98
CA PRO A 15 3.96 2.75 -15.41
C PRO A 15 4.66 2.99 -14.07
N ILE A 16 4.48 2.08 -13.10
CA ILE A 16 5.00 2.22 -11.74
C ILE A 16 6.53 2.40 -11.70
N GLU A 17 7.26 1.79 -12.63
CA GLU A 17 8.72 1.81 -12.68
C GLU A 17 9.29 3.21 -12.98
N GLN A 18 8.46 4.10 -13.55
CA GLN A 18 8.85 5.48 -13.87
C GLN A 18 8.35 6.49 -12.83
N CYS A 19 7.75 6.01 -11.75
CA CYS A 19 7.12 6.84 -10.73
C CYS A 19 7.94 6.87 -9.43
N ASN A 20 8.05 8.06 -8.84
CA ASN A 20 8.62 8.30 -7.51
C ASN A 20 9.95 7.54 -7.29
N TRP A 21 10.05 6.81 -6.19
CA TRP A 21 11.22 6.04 -5.75
C TRP A 21 11.04 4.53 -5.94
N TYR A 22 9.96 4.07 -6.58
CA TYR A 22 9.58 2.66 -6.55
C TYR A 22 10.59 1.75 -7.25
N ALA A 23 11.08 2.13 -8.44
CA ALA A 23 12.10 1.36 -9.16
C ALA A 23 13.45 1.36 -8.42
N TRP A 24 13.85 2.51 -7.86
CA TRP A 24 15.06 2.59 -7.06
C TRP A 24 14.99 1.65 -5.84
N LEU A 25 13.90 1.71 -5.07
CA LEU A 25 13.73 0.84 -3.91
C LEU A 25 13.73 -0.64 -4.32
N ALA A 26 13.04 -0.99 -5.40
CA ALA A 26 13.00 -2.36 -5.88
C ALA A 26 14.40 -2.89 -6.22
N ASN A 27 15.25 -2.07 -6.83
CA ASN A 27 16.62 -2.45 -7.17
C ASN A 27 17.48 -2.62 -5.91
N GLU A 28 17.43 -1.67 -4.97
CA GLU A 28 18.16 -1.76 -3.70
C GLU A 28 17.79 -3.02 -2.90
N LEU A 29 16.51 -3.37 -2.85
CA LEU A 29 16.04 -4.56 -2.15
C LEU A 29 16.47 -5.85 -2.87
N ARG A 30 16.44 -5.89 -4.20
CA ARG A 30 16.92 -7.03 -4.99
C ARG A 30 18.41 -7.26 -4.81
N GLU A 31 19.22 -6.19 -4.77
CA GLU A 31 20.66 -6.27 -4.50
C GLU A 31 20.96 -6.84 -3.10
N ARG A 32 20.04 -6.66 -2.15
CA ARG A 32 20.11 -7.25 -0.80
C ARG A 32 19.51 -8.66 -0.71
N GLY A 33 19.12 -9.24 -1.86
CA GLY A 33 18.63 -10.62 -1.97
C GLY A 33 17.14 -10.80 -1.72
N CYS A 34 16.35 -9.72 -1.61
CA CYS A 34 14.90 -9.82 -1.50
C CYS A 34 14.25 -10.13 -2.86
N GLU A 35 13.22 -10.98 -2.85
CA GLU A 35 12.28 -11.06 -3.95
C GLU A 35 11.40 -9.80 -3.93
N VAL A 36 11.31 -9.07 -5.05
CA VAL A 36 10.51 -7.83 -5.12
C VAL A 36 9.54 -7.85 -6.28
N VAL A 37 8.25 -7.70 -5.96
CA VAL A 37 7.18 -7.49 -6.92
C VAL A 37 6.95 -5.99 -7.07
N LEU A 38 7.29 -5.49 -8.26
CA LEU A 38 7.02 -4.14 -8.71
C LEU A 38 6.23 -4.27 -10.01
N THR A 39 4.93 -3.98 -9.96
CA THR A 39 4.03 -4.10 -11.11
C THR A 39 2.96 -3.02 -11.06
N SER A 40 2.47 -2.60 -12.22
CA SER A 40 1.45 -1.56 -12.29
C SER A 40 0.11 -2.09 -11.78
N MET A 41 -0.56 -1.30 -10.95
CA MET A 41 -1.86 -1.66 -10.39
C MET A 41 -2.97 -1.54 -11.44
N PRO A 42 -3.96 -2.45 -11.45
CA PRO A 42 -5.18 -2.26 -12.24
C PRO A 42 -5.94 -1.04 -11.75
N ASP A 43 -6.81 -0.44 -12.58
CA ASP A 43 -7.56 0.78 -12.20
C ASP A 43 -6.68 1.87 -11.54
N PRO A 44 -5.53 2.24 -12.16
CA PRO A 44 -4.47 2.97 -11.48
C PRO A 44 -4.93 4.34 -10.97
N HIS A 45 -5.90 4.98 -11.62
CA HIS A 45 -6.36 6.32 -11.26
C HIS A 45 -7.37 6.35 -10.12
N ARG A 46 -8.34 5.42 -10.07
CA ARG A 46 -9.36 5.41 -9.00
C ARG A 46 -8.97 4.54 -7.82
N ALA A 47 -7.99 3.67 -8.01
CA ALA A 47 -7.43 2.81 -6.98
C ALA A 47 -8.50 2.08 -6.16
N ARG A 48 -9.56 1.57 -6.82
CA ARG A 48 -10.71 1.02 -6.08
C ARG A 48 -10.30 -0.14 -5.21
N GLU A 49 -10.73 -0.10 -3.96
CA GLU A 49 -10.51 -1.15 -2.98
C GLU A 49 -10.96 -2.52 -3.52
N SER A 50 -12.14 -2.57 -4.14
CA SER A 50 -12.73 -3.79 -4.70
C SER A 50 -11.90 -4.42 -5.83
N ILE A 51 -10.93 -3.69 -6.38
CA ILE A 51 -10.04 -4.15 -7.46
C ILE A 51 -8.63 -4.38 -6.90
N TRP A 52 -8.10 -3.43 -6.13
CA TRP A 52 -6.72 -3.47 -5.63
C TRP A 52 -6.51 -4.57 -4.60
N LEU A 53 -7.42 -4.77 -3.64
CA LEU A 53 -7.23 -5.78 -2.60
C LEU A 53 -7.15 -7.20 -3.16
N PRO A 54 -8.09 -7.65 -4.03
CA PRO A 54 -7.96 -8.94 -4.69
C PRO A 54 -6.68 -9.03 -5.54
N PHE A 55 -6.27 -7.96 -6.22
CA PHE A 55 -5.04 -7.97 -7.02
C PHE A 55 -3.79 -8.17 -6.14
N ILE A 56 -3.68 -7.44 -5.03
CA ILE A 56 -2.54 -7.57 -4.10
C ILE A 56 -2.51 -8.97 -3.48
N ARG A 57 -3.66 -9.48 -3.04
CA ARG A 57 -3.77 -10.81 -2.43
C ARG A 57 -3.50 -11.92 -3.44
N ASP A 58 -4.22 -11.93 -4.56
CA ASP A 58 -4.31 -13.11 -5.44
C ASP A 58 -3.34 -13.07 -6.61
N VAL A 59 -2.97 -11.88 -7.10
CA VAL A 59 -2.07 -11.74 -8.26
C VAL A 59 -0.66 -11.43 -7.79
N MET A 60 -0.48 -10.44 -6.91
CA MET A 60 0.82 -10.15 -6.30
C MET A 60 1.22 -11.15 -5.22
N LYS A 61 0.31 -12.07 -4.82
CA LYS A 61 0.53 -13.16 -3.86
C LYS A 61 0.99 -12.67 -2.50
N CYS A 62 0.26 -11.74 -1.90
CA CYS A 62 0.52 -11.32 -0.52
C CYS A 62 0.15 -12.44 0.47
N ASP A 63 1.12 -12.88 1.26
CA ASP A 63 0.98 -13.96 2.24
C ASP A 63 1.79 -13.68 3.54
N ARG A 64 1.84 -14.68 4.43
CA ARG A 64 2.47 -14.60 5.77
C ARG A 64 3.96 -14.26 5.75
N ASP A 65 4.66 -14.44 4.62
CA ASP A 65 6.09 -14.18 4.47
C ASP A 65 6.37 -12.90 3.65
N THR A 66 5.32 -12.13 3.37
CA THR A 66 5.36 -10.94 2.53
C THR A 66 5.40 -9.64 3.35
N VAL A 67 6.27 -8.71 2.95
CA VAL A 67 6.27 -7.31 3.40
C VAL A 67 5.61 -6.43 2.35
N VAL A 68 4.68 -5.56 2.77
CA VAL A 68 4.02 -4.59 1.88
C VAL A 68 4.56 -3.18 2.12
N VAL A 69 5.13 -2.57 1.09
CA VAL A 69 5.49 -1.15 1.07
C VAL A 69 4.39 -0.40 0.33
N GLY A 70 3.51 0.27 1.07
CA GLY A 70 2.42 1.06 0.52
C GLY A 70 2.74 2.56 0.55
N HIS A 71 2.49 3.25 -0.56
CA HIS A 71 2.60 4.71 -0.64
C HIS A 71 1.26 5.35 -1.00
N SER A 72 0.83 6.38 -0.25
CA SER A 72 -0.46 7.07 -0.44
C SER A 72 -1.57 6.02 -0.62
N SER A 73 -2.36 6.01 -1.71
CA SER A 73 -3.41 5.01 -1.97
C SER A 73 -2.97 3.55 -1.76
N GLY A 74 -1.70 3.22 -2.00
CA GLY A 74 -1.13 1.90 -1.73
C GLY A 74 -0.96 1.59 -0.24
N ALA A 75 -0.73 2.61 0.59
CA ALA A 75 -0.76 2.51 2.05
C ALA A 75 -2.18 2.26 2.57
N GLU A 76 -3.21 2.95 2.04
CA GLU A 76 -4.60 2.64 2.39
C GLU A 76 -5.01 1.23 1.95
N ALA A 77 -4.59 0.80 0.76
CA ALA A 77 -4.81 -0.56 0.28
C ALA A 77 -4.15 -1.61 1.20
N ALA A 78 -2.92 -1.37 1.66
CA ALA A 78 -2.22 -2.24 2.59
C ALA A 78 -2.93 -2.33 3.96
N MET A 79 -3.39 -1.19 4.49
CA MET A 79 -4.16 -1.17 5.73
C MET A 79 -5.49 -1.92 5.61
N ARG A 80 -6.25 -1.74 4.51
CA ARG A 80 -7.50 -2.49 4.29
C ARG A 80 -7.26 -3.97 4.04
N LEU A 81 -6.20 -4.32 3.33
CA LEU A 81 -5.82 -5.73 3.14
C LEU A 81 -5.55 -6.41 4.49
N ALA A 82 -4.86 -5.73 5.40
CA ALA A 82 -4.54 -6.22 6.74
C ALA A 82 -5.78 -6.46 7.63
N GLU A 83 -6.95 -5.93 7.29
CA GLU A 83 -8.19 -6.23 8.03
C GLU A 83 -8.65 -7.68 7.83
N SER A 84 -8.18 -8.37 6.78
CA SER A 84 -8.65 -9.71 6.39
C SER A 84 -7.57 -10.69 5.93
N THR A 85 -6.34 -10.22 5.73
CA THR A 85 -5.23 -11.03 5.21
C THR A 85 -4.01 -10.89 6.13
N GLU A 86 -3.44 -12.02 6.53
CA GLU A 86 -2.22 -12.07 7.33
C GLU A 86 -0.97 -11.93 6.45
N PHE A 87 -0.05 -11.06 6.84
CA PHE A 87 1.25 -10.90 6.18
C PHE A 87 2.34 -10.42 7.15
N LEU A 88 3.61 -10.50 6.74
CA LEU A 88 4.75 -10.36 7.65
C LEU A 88 4.84 -8.96 8.29
N GLY A 89 4.71 -7.92 7.48
CA GLY A 89 4.87 -6.53 7.92
C GLY A 89 4.44 -5.52 6.87
N MET A 90 4.21 -4.27 7.27
CA MET A 90 3.98 -3.16 6.32
C MET A 90 4.81 -1.92 6.64
N LEU A 91 5.18 -1.22 5.57
CA LEU A 91 5.70 0.14 5.60
C LEU A 91 4.66 1.05 4.93
N LEU A 92 4.18 2.03 5.68
CA LEU A 92 3.14 2.97 5.27
C LEU A 92 3.76 4.35 5.02
N VAL A 93 3.85 4.75 3.76
CA VAL A 93 4.38 6.07 3.37
C VAL A 93 3.21 6.98 3.01
N SER A 94 3.05 8.09 3.72
CA SER A 94 1.97 9.07 3.48
C SER A 94 0.55 8.50 3.62
N ALA A 95 0.33 7.60 4.60
CA ALA A 95 -1.00 7.05 4.90
C ALA A 95 -1.95 8.10 5.48
N CYS A 96 -3.23 7.97 5.16
CA CYS A 96 -4.34 8.72 5.73
C CYS A 96 -5.51 7.79 6.08
N VAL A 97 -6.50 8.31 6.82
CA VAL A 97 -7.64 7.52 7.32
C VAL A 97 -8.99 8.10 6.93
N THR A 98 -9.00 9.17 6.14
CA THR A 98 -10.20 9.87 5.65
C THR A 98 -10.02 10.21 4.18
N ASP A 99 -11.11 10.44 3.45
CA ASP A 99 -11.07 10.89 2.06
C ASP A 99 -10.55 12.33 1.88
N LEU A 100 -10.22 13.04 2.97
CA LEU A 100 -9.76 14.44 2.99
C LEU A 100 -10.76 15.42 2.35
N GLY A 101 -12.03 15.02 2.21
CA GLY A 101 -13.04 15.78 1.46
C GLY A 101 -12.94 15.62 -0.06
N ASP A 102 -11.97 14.87 -0.58
CA ASP A 102 -11.76 14.66 -2.00
C ASP A 102 -12.73 13.60 -2.57
N ALA A 103 -13.41 13.94 -3.66
CA ALA A 103 -14.42 13.08 -4.26
C ALA A 103 -13.82 11.84 -4.96
N SER A 104 -12.59 11.95 -5.47
CA SER A 104 -11.86 10.84 -6.09
C SER A 104 -11.41 9.85 -5.02
N GLU A 105 -10.85 10.34 -3.91
CA GLU A 105 -10.47 9.52 -2.75
C GLU A 105 -11.68 8.79 -2.18
N ARG A 106 -12.82 9.47 -1.99
CA ARG A 106 -14.07 8.83 -1.55
C ARG A 106 -14.52 7.72 -2.50
N ALA A 107 -14.33 7.93 -3.80
CA ALA A 107 -14.68 7.00 -4.86
C ALA A 107 -13.84 5.72 -4.89
N SER A 108 -12.69 5.69 -4.20
CA SER A 108 -11.85 4.48 -4.05
C SER A 108 -12.54 3.40 -3.20
N GLY A 109 -13.40 3.81 -2.26
CA GLY A 109 -14.07 2.93 -1.31
C GLY A 109 -13.32 2.71 0.00
N TYR A 110 -12.05 3.13 0.13
CA TYR A 110 -11.24 2.88 1.33
C TYR A 110 -11.79 3.54 2.60
N TYR A 111 -12.57 4.61 2.49
CA TYR A 111 -12.98 5.46 3.63
C TYR A 111 -14.46 5.31 4.00
N ASN A 112 -15.18 4.36 3.39
CA ASN A 112 -16.64 4.22 3.53
C ASN A 112 -17.11 3.53 4.84
N ARG A 113 -16.17 3.13 5.70
CA ARG A 113 -16.41 2.41 6.96
C ARG A 113 -15.26 2.63 7.93
N ARG A 114 -15.47 2.31 9.21
CA ARG A 114 -14.40 2.40 10.22
C ARG A 114 -13.22 1.48 9.87
N TRP A 115 -12.04 1.87 10.32
CA TRP A 115 -10.82 1.08 10.18
C TRP A 115 -10.75 0.05 11.33
N GLU A 116 -10.48 -1.20 10.99
CA GLU A 116 -10.46 -2.32 11.93
C GLU A 116 -9.05 -2.53 12.52
N TYR A 117 -8.54 -1.53 13.26
CA TYR A 117 -7.15 -1.49 13.73
C TYR A 117 -6.72 -2.73 14.53
N GLU A 118 -7.61 -3.33 15.33
CA GLU A 118 -7.28 -4.55 16.08
C GLU A 118 -7.03 -5.73 15.16
N LYS A 119 -7.78 -5.85 14.06
CA LYS A 119 -7.55 -6.89 13.05
C LYS A 119 -6.22 -6.66 12.33
N MET A 120 -5.91 -5.41 11.97
CA MET A 120 -4.63 -5.08 11.33
C MET A 120 -3.44 -5.45 12.22
N LYS A 121 -3.49 -5.09 13.51
CA LYS A 121 -2.44 -5.43 14.49
C LYS A 121 -2.33 -6.94 14.73
N ALA A 122 -3.43 -7.68 14.67
CA ALA A 122 -3.43 -9.12 14.83
C ALA A 122 -2.85 -9.85 13.60
N ASN A 123 -3.13 -9.33 12.40
CA ASN A 123 -2.78 -9.97 11.14
C ASN A 123 -1.36 -9.64 10.65
N VAL A 124 -0.72 -8.60 11.21
CA VAL A 124 0.57 -8.07 10.72
C VAL A 124 1.55 -7.90 11.87
N LYS A 125 2.72 -8.54 11.79
CA LYS A 125 3.64 -8.63 12.94
C LYS A 125 4.28 -7.29 13.32
N TRP A 126 4.50 -6.41 12.35
CA TRP A 126 5.05 -5.09 12.58
C TRP A 126 4.57 -4.08 11.53
N ILE A 127 4.43 -2.83 11.96
CA ILE A 127 3.92 -1.72 11.16
C ILE A 127 4.88 -0.55 11.35
N VAL A 128 5.40 0.00 10.26
CA VAL A 128 6.23 1.21 10.26
C VAL A 128 5.54 2.27 9.42
N GLN A 129 5.52 3.52 9.88
CA GLN A 129 4.90 4.63 9.15
C GLN A 129 5.90 5.77 8.94
N PHE A 130 5.95 6.28 7.71
CA PHE A 130 6.70 7.47 7.30
C PHE A 130 5.71 8.58 6.93
N GLY A 131 5.85 9.74 7.56
CA GLY A 131 5.02 10.91 7.29
C GLY A 131 5.88 12.16 7.15
N ALA A 132 5.52 13.05 6.22
CA ALA A 132 6.16 14.35 6.04
C ALA A 132 5.29 15.45 6.69
N PRO A 133 5.86 16.32 7.56
CA PRO A 133 5.09 17.35 8.27
C PRO A 133 4.31 18.32 7.35
N GLY A 134 4.83 18.60 6.15
CA GLY A 134 4.22 19.52 5.18
C GLY A 134 2.96 18.98 4.48
N ALA A 135 2.73 17.66 4.50
CA ALA A 135 1.57 17.06 3.83
C ALA A 135 0.23 17.45 4.48
N LEU A 136 0.22 17.77 5.78
CA LEU A 136 -0.97 18.20 6.50
C LEU A 136 -1.44 19.62 6.14
N ASN A 137 -0.55 20.46 5.61
CA ASN A 137 -0.84 21.86 5.31
C ASN A 137 -1.47 22.10 3.93
N MET A 138 -1.55 21.08 3.08
CA MET A 138 -2.15 21.19 1.74
C MET A 138 -3.60 20.71 1.67
N ALA A 139 -4.16 20.21 2.78
CA ALA A 139 -5.55 19.75 2.88
C ALA A 139 -6.53 20.83 3.38
N LYS A 140 -6.25 22.11 3.10
CA LYS A 140 -7.12 23.26 3.42
C LYS A 140 -7.56 23.98 2.15
#